data_AF-A0A6N7ACX3-F1
#
_entry.id   AF-A0A6N7ACX3-F1
#
_cell.length_a   1.000
_cell.length_b   1.000
_cell.length_c   1.000
_cell.angle_alpha   90.00
_cell.angle_beta   90.00
_cell.angle_gamma   90.00
#
_symmetry.space_group_name_H-M   'P 1'
#
loop_
_entity.id
_entity.type
_entity.pdbx_description
1 polymer ?
#
loop_
_entity_poly.entity_id
_entity_poly.type
_entity_poly.pdbx_seq_one_letter_code
_entity_poly.pdbx_strand_id
1 'polypeptide(L)'
;MIFKAGIENNNEGRTIAWALEHPGCFAYAMSGEAGLSNLVGALDKYAGWILRHEPRTWLSFARDEIEFVVDGTWDVYYINDDFDKLSEADGYAVDSFFPYDWKPLTATDIERALKLLTWSRADLLKMVAGLGEEKLNAAYMGERWSINGILGHAGGAEWWYLDRLGRAFPRAEVPEAPLERLEKVRAFFAETLPKLEGVKQVVGVDGEFWSPRKVLRRALWHEKDHVEHIKKLL
;
A
#
# COMPACT_ATOMS: atom_id res chain seq x y z
N MET A 1 14.60 -15.76 -12.45
CA MET A 1 14.65 -14.95 -11.21
C MET A 1 13.55 -15.40 -10.26
N ILE A 2 13.90 -15.66 -9.00
CA ILE A 2 12.95 -16.05 -7.96
C ILE A 2 12.46 -14.80 -7.22
N PHE A 3 11.15 -14.67 -7.04
CA PHE A 3 10.50 -13.61 -6.27
C PHE A 3 9.76 -14.19 -5.08
N LYS A 4 9.86 -13.53 -3.92
CA LYS A 4 9.01 -13.85 -2.75
C LYS A 4 7.61 -13.26 -2.92
N ALA A 5 6.61 -14.13 -2.90
CA ALA A 5 5.21 -13.74 -3.06
C ALA A 5 4.42 -13.93 -1.76
N GLY A 6 3.54 -12.99 -1.40
CA GLY A 6 2.53 -13.18 -0.36
C GLY A 6 1.16 -13.29 -0.99
N ILE A 7 0.28 -14.12 -0.44
CA ILE A 7 -1.11 -14.26 -0.90
C ILE A 7 -2.06 -13.80 0.20
N GLU A 8 -2.85 -12.77 -0.05
CA GLU A 8 -3.88 -12.29 0.87
C GLU A 8 -5.25 -12.52 0.27
N ASN A 9 -5.99 -13.48 0.82
CA ASN A 9 -7.33 -13.83 0.38
C ASN A 9 -8.38 -13.01 1.15
N ASN A 10 -9.56 -12.88 0.54
CA ASN A 10 -10.74 -12.23 1.12
C ASN A 10 -10.52 -10.75 1.48
N ASN A 11 -9.56 -10.09 0.85
CA ASN A 11 -9.42 -8.64 0.95
C ASN A 11 -10.52 -8.01 0.07
N GLU A 12 -11.59 -7.54 0.72
CA GLU A 12 -12.78 -6.96 0.05
C GLU A 12 -13.33 -7.89 -1.06
N GLY A 13 -13.48 -9.17 -0.74
CA GLY A 13 -13.95 -10.21 -1.67
C GLY A 13 -12.96 -10.59 -2.79
N ARG A 14 -11.70 -10.14 -2.73
CA ARG A 14 -10.64 -10.41 -3.72
C ARG A 14 -9.43 -11.08 -3.08
N THR A 15 -8.57 -11.64 -3.92
CA THR A 15 -7.21 -12.06 -3.54
C THR A 15 -6.20 -11.04 -4.03
N ILE A 16 -5.20 -10.73 -3.21
CA ILE A 16 -4.02 -9.95 -3.56
C ILE A 16 -2.79 -10.85 -3.57
N ALA A 17 -2.08 -10.90 -4.70
CA ALA A 17 -0.72 -11.43 -4.77
C ALA A 17 0.27 -10.27 -4.64
N TRP A 18 1.19 -10.38 -3.69
CA TRP A 18 2.16 -9.36 -3.31
C TRP A 18 3.56 -9.76 -3.75
N ALA A 19 4.31 -8.89 -4.44
CA ALA A 19 5.75 -9.08 -4.57
C ALA A 19 6.43 -8.49 -3.33
N LEU A 20 6.72 -9.33 -2.33
CA LEU A 20 7.07 -8.88 -0.96
C LEU A 20 8.36 -8.07 -0.88
N GLU A 21 9.25 -8.25 -1.85
CA GLU A 21 10.54 -7.54 -1.95
C GLU A 21 10.43 -6.22 -2.73
N HIS A 22 9.27 -5.95 -3.31
CA HIS A 22 8.99 -4.80 -4.17
C HIS A 22 7.68 -4.11 -3.75
N PRO A 23 7.69 -3.36 -2.62
CA PRO A 23 6.53 -2.60 -2.16
C PRO A 23 5.87 -1.77 -3.28
N GLY A 24 4.54 -1.87 -3.40
CA GLY A 24 3.78 -1.25 -4.49
C GLY A 24 3.70 -2.08 -5.78
N CYS A 25 4.29 -3.28 -5.84
CA CYS A 25 4.07 -4.27 -6.89
C CYS A 25 3.15 -5.39 -6.39
N PHE A 26 1.94 -5.45 -6.93
CA PHE A 26 0.90 -6.39 -6.52
C PHE A 26 -0.07 -6.66 -7.68
N ALA A 27 -0.87 -7.72 -7.54
CA ALA A 27 -1.91 -8.06 -8.49
C ALA A 27 -3.17 -8.57 -7.77
N TYR A 28 -4.34 -8.13 -8.24
CA TYR A 28 -5.62 -8.68 -7.79
C TYR A 28 -6.03 -9.89 -8.64
N ALA A 29 -6.74 -10.82 -8.03
CA ALA A 29 -7.39 -11.94 -8.69
C ALA A 29 -8.51 -12.55 -7.82
N MET A 30 -9.13 -13.63 -8.30
CA MET A 30 -10.14 -14.40 -7.54
C MET A 30 -9.53 -15.56 -6.73
N SER A 31 -8.26 -15.90 -6.95
CA SER A 31 -7.54 -16.95 -6.23
C SER A 31 -6.05 -16.63 -6.17
N GLY A 32 -5.31 -17.30 -5.27
CA GLY A 32 -3.86 -17.16 -5.16
C GLY A 32 -3.13 -17.51 -6.46
N GLU A 33 -3.54 -18.60 -7.12
CA GLU A 33 -2.96 -19.06 -8.40
C GLU A 33 -3.15 -18.03 -9.52
N ALA A 34 -4.37 -17.50 -9.67
CA ALA A 34 -4.66 -16.45 -10.62
C ALA A 34 -3.92 -15.15 -10.25
N GLY A 35 -3.76 -14.87 -8.96
CA GLY A 35 -2.98 -13.74 -8.45
C GLY A 35 -1.51 -13.82 -8.86
N LEU A 36 -0.87 -14.99 -8.67
CA LEU A 36 0.51 -15.23 -9.09
C LEU A 36 0.68 -15.11 -10.61
N SER A 37 -0.27 -15.63 -11.39
CA SER A 37 -0.28 -15.46 -12.84
C SER A 37 -0.33 -13.97 -13.24
N ASN A 38 -1.23 -13.20 -12.60
CA ASN A 38 -1.34 -11.76 -12.84
C ASN A 38 -0.10 -10.98 -12.34
N LEU A 39 0.60 -11.49 -11.32
CA LEU A 39 1.79 -10.84 -10.74
C LEU A 39 2.95 -10.75 -11.74
N VAL A 40 3.04 -11.66 -12.71
CA VAL A 40 4.00 -11.55 -13.82
C VAL A 40 3.82 -10.23 -14.57
N GLY A 41 2.59 -9.93 -15.01
CA GLY A 41 2.30 -8.68 -15.72
C GLY A 41 2.42 -7.45 -14.83
N ALA A 42 2.19 -7.58 -13.52
CA ALA A 42 2.41 -6.51 -12.56
C ALA A 42 3.90 -6.15 -12.41
N LEU A 43 4.79 -7.15 -12.40
CA LEU A 43 6.25 -6.93 -12.37
C LEU A 43 6.71 -6.11 -13.58
N ASP A 44 6.21 -6.39 -14.79
CA ASP A 44 6.57 -5.60 -15.98
C ASP A 44 6.07 -4.17 -15.89
N LYS A 45 4.81 -3.98 -15.47
CA LYS A 45 4.23 -2.64 -15.29
C LYS A 45 5.03 -1.85 -14.24
N TYR A 46 5.46 -2.51 -13.18
CA TYR A 46 6.24 -1.92 -12.11
C TYR A 46 7.67 -1.58 -12.55
N ALA A 47 8.36 -2.48 -13.24
CA ALA A 47 9.68 -2.21 -13.83
C ALA A 47 9.63 -1.07 -14.87
N GLY A 48 8.60 -1.08 -15.73
CA GLY A 48 8.36 0.00 -16.69
C GLY A 48 7.98 1.32 -16.02
N TRP A 49 7.35 1.30 -14.85
CA TRP A 49 7.10 2.51 -14.06
C TRP A 49 8.38 3.09 -13.48
N ILE A 50 9.28 2.26 -12.94
CA ILE A 50 10.59 2.71 -12.48
C ILE A 50 11.38 3.36 -13.63
N LEU A 51 11.37 2.76 -14.82
CA LEU A 51 12.07 3.30 -16.00
C LEU A 51 11.53 4.65 -16.52
N ARG A 52 10.30 5.05 -16.12
CA ARG A 52 9.81 6.41 -16.44
C ARG A 52 10.43 7.48 -15.54
N HIS A 53 10.96 7.08 -14.38
CA HIS A 53 11.49 7.99 -13.35
C HIS A 53 13.00 7.87 -13.17
N GLU A 54 13.61 6.74 -13.55
CA GLU A 54 15.04 6.47 -13.43
C GLU A 54 15.61 5.92 -14.76
N PRO A 55 16.88 6.22 -15.09
CA PRO A 55 17.53 5.67 -16.28
C PRO A 55 17.67 4.14 -16.26
N ARG A 56 17.62 3.52 -15.07
CA ARG A 56 17.77 2.08 -14.88
C ARG A 56 16.78 1.57 -13.83
N THR A 57 16.18 0.43 -14.12
CA THR A 57 15.38 -0.32 -13.15
C THR A 57 16.28 -1.17 -12.26
N TRP A 58 15.90 -1.34 -10.99
CA TRP A 58 16.51 -2.35 -10.10
C TRP A 58 15.88 -3.73 -10.23
N LEU A 59 14.97 -3.90 -11.19
CA LEU A 59 14.37 -5.17 -11.58
C LEU A 59 14.85 -5.55 -12.98
N SER A 60 15.64 -6.62 -13.07
CA SER A 60 16.09 -7.19 -14.33
C SER A 60 15.73 -8.66 -14.35
N PHE A 61 14.78 -9.04 -15.21
CA PHE A 61 14.30 -10.41 -15.35
C PHE A 61 13.82 -10.66 -16.79
N ALA A 62 13.97 -11.90 -17.27
CA ALA A 62 13.24 -12.40 -18.42
C ALA A 62 11.95 -13.07 -17.94
N ARG A 63 10.83 -12.87 -18.66
CA ARG A 63 9.51 -13.33 -18.21
C ARG A 63 9.41 -14.85 -18.05
N ASP A 64 10.04 -15.58 -18.95
CA ASP A 64 10.13 -17.03 -18.97
C ASP A 64 11.02 -17.61 -17.86
N GLU A 65 11.76 -16.75 -17.16
CA GLU A 65 12.60 -17.15 -16.03
C GLU A 65 11.98 -16.78 -14.67
N ILE A 66 10.76 -16.21 -14.61
CA ILE A 66 10.14 -15.81 -13.36
C ILE A 66 9.64 -17.05 -12.60
N GLU A 67 10.08 -17.18 -11.35
CA GLU A 67 9.57 -18.16 -10.40
C GLU A 67 9.07 -17.43 -9.15
N PHE A 68 7.89 -17.80 -8.66
CA PHE A 68 7.36 -17.28 -7.40
C PHE A 68 7.49 -18.32 -6.29
N VAL A 69 8.09 -17.93 -5.18
CA VAL A 69 8.06 -18.70 -3.94
C VAL A 69 7.09 -18.01 -2.99
N VAL A 70 5.96 -18.66 -2.72
CA VAL A 70 4.98 -18.17 -1.75
C VAL A 70 5.60 -18.21 -0.36
N ASP A 71 5.71 -17.03 0.25
CA ASP A 71 6.27 -16.77 1.57
C ASP A 71 5.15 -16.25 2.48
N GLY A 72 4.10 -17.06 2.60
CA GLY A 72 2.92 -16.82 3.43
C GLY A 72 1.62 -16.63 2.63
N THR A 73 0.56 -17.21 3.19
CA THR A 73 -0.83 -16.97 2.80
C THR A 73 -1.57 -16.43 4.01
N TRP A 74 -2.45 -15.47 3.79
CA TRP A 74 -3.28 -14.86 4.81
C TRP A 74 -4.73 -14.84 4.35
N ASP A 75 -5.65 -15.29 5.20
CA ASP A 75 -7.07 -15.13 4.97
C ASP A 75 -7.57 -13.99 5.86
N VAL A 76 -7.99 -12.88 5.24
CA VAL A 76 -8.57 -11.74 5.99
C VAL A 76 -9.77 -12.24 6.79
N TYR A 77 -9.82 -11.86 8.06
CA TYR A 77 -10.91 -12.16 8.97
C TYR A 77 -11.31 -10.89 9.73
N TYR A 78 -12.50 -10.90 10.32
CA TYR A 78 -13.10 -9.71 10.91
C TYR A 78 -13.31 -9.89 12.41
N ILE A 79 -13.08 -8.84 13.18
CA ILE A 79 -13.20 -8.83 14.65
C ILE A 79 -13.94 -7.61 15.19
N ASN A 80 -14.48 -7.68 16.41
CA ASN A 80 -14.97 -6.51 17.15
C ASN A 80 -13.93 -5.97 18.15
N ASP A 81 -14.32 -4.97 18.94
CA ASP A 81 -13.49 -4.36 19.99
C ASP A 81 -13.10 -5.34 21.12
N ASP A 82 -13.87 -6.41 21.29
CA ASP A 82 -13.60 -7.50 22.24
C ASP A 82 -12.77 -8.65 21.63
N PHE A 83 -12.31 -8.50 20.37
CA PHE A 83 -11.56 -9.48 19.58
C PHE A 83 -12.34 -10.76 19.22
N ASP A 84 -13.66 -10.74 19.34
CA ASP A 84 -14.53 -11.81 18.84
C ASP A 84 -14.65 -11.75 17.32
N LYS A 85 -14.65 -12.92 16.67
CA LYS A 85 -14.80 -13.01 15.21
C LYS A 85 -16.21 -12.63 14.77
N LEU A 86 -16.28 -11.76 13.77
CA LEU A 86 -17.53 -11.28 13.16
C LEU A 86 -17.59 -11.55 11.65
N SER A 87 -18.75 -11.23 11.08
CA SER A 87 -18.92 -11.13 9.63
C SER A 87 -18.20 -9.89 9.08
N GLU A 88 -17.94 -9.88 7.77
CA GLU A 88 -17.37 -8.73 7.06
C GLU A 88 -18.20 -7.45 7.22
N ALA A 89 -19.53 -7.57 7.35
CA ALA A 89 -20.41 -6.41 7.45
C ALA A 89 -20.30 -5.69 8.81
N ASP A 90 -19.83 -6.38 9.84
CA ASP A 90 -19.94 -5.94 11.23
C ASP A 90 -18.58 -5.75 11.93
N GLY A 91 -17.50 -6.30 11.36
CA GLY A 91 -16.19 -6.33 12.01
C GLY A 91 -15.11 -5.50 11.33
N TYR A 92 -14.05 -5.24 12.09
CA TYR A 92 -12.79 -4.68 11.64
C TYR A 92 -11.96 -5.75 10.92
N ALA A 93 -11.49 -5.45 9.72
CA ALA A 93 -10.69 -6.38 8.90
C ALA A 93 -9.26 -6.50 9.46
N VAL A 94 -8.83 -7.73 9.75
CA VAL A 94 -7.45 -8.05 10.13
C VAL A 94 -6.66 -8.44 8.87
N ASP A 95 -5.84 -7.51 8.40
CA ASP A 95 -5.07 -7.63 7.15
C ASP A 95 -3.77 -8.44 7.29
N SER A 96 -3.19 -8.79 6.13
CA SER A 96 -2.03 -9.68 6.04
C SER A 96 -0.81 -9.27 6.87
N PHE A 97 -0.22 -10.27 7.53
CA PHE A 97 1.15 -10.25 8.04
C PHE A 97 1.90 -11.50 7.56
N PHE A 98 2.88 -11.32 6.68
CA PHE A 98 3.61 -12.43 6.07
C PHE A 98 4.92 -12.72 6.82
N PRO A 99 5.48 -13.95 6.74
CA PRO A 99 6.83 -14.25 7.19
C PRO A 99 7.89 -13.22 6.77
N TYR A 100 7.80 -12.69 5.54
CA TYR A 100 8.72 -11.66 5.05
C TYR A 100 8.63 -10.35 5.86
N ASP A 101 7.46 -9.99 6.41
CA ASP A 101 7.23 -8.76 7.17
C ASP A 101 8.00 -8.73 8.51
N TRP A 102 8.54 -9.87 8.99
CA TRP A 102 9.44 -9.92 10.15
C TRP A 102 10.83 -9.33 9.88
N LYS A 103 11.24 -9.24 8.61
CA LYS A 103 12.59 -8.76 8.27
C LYS A 103 12.68 -7.24 8.52
N PRO A 104 13.73 -6.75 9.20
CA PRO A 104 13.94 -5.31 9.34
C PRO A 104 14.16 -4.65 7.97
N LEU A 105 13.81 -3.38 7.84
CA LEU A 105 14.14 -2.59 6.65
C LEU A 105 15.65 -2.37 6.55
N THR A 106 16.19 -2.46 5.34
CA THR A 106 17.58 -2.12 5.03
C THR A 106 17.70 -0.69 4.49
N ALA A 107 18.90 -0.11 4.50
CA ALA A 107 19.17 1.16 3.81
C ALA A 107 18.67 1.16 2.35
N THR A 108 18.91 0.07 1.61
CA THR A 108 18.45 -0.06 0.21
C THR A 108 16.92 -0.09 0.10
N ASP A 109 16.22 -0.75 1.03
CA ASP A 109 14.76 -0.74 1.06
C ASP A 109 14.25 0.70 1.25
N ILE A 110 14.85 1.45 2.18
CA ILE A 110 14.47 2.82 2.51
C ILE A 110 14.75 3.77 1.34
N GLU A 111 15.95 3.70 0.74
CA GLU A 111 16.32 4.53 -0.41
C GLU A 111 15.31 4.35 -1.56
N ARG A 112 15.02 3.09 -1.91
CA ARG A 112 14.07 2.77 -2.98
C ARG A 112 12.64 3.16 -2.61
N ALA A 113 12.23 2.94 -1.36
CA ALA A 113 10.91 3.34 -0.87
C ALA A 113 10.68 4.85 -0.99
N LEU A 114 11.64 5.67 -0.57
CA LEU A 114 11.53 7.13 -0.67
C LEU A 114 11.37 7.59 -2.12
N LYS A 115 12.09 6.97 -3.05
CA LYS A 115 11.92 7.21 -4.49
C LYS A 115 10.50 6.84 -4.96
N LEU A 116 10.06 5.62 -4.67
CA LEU A 116 8.75 5.11 -5.08
C LEU A 116 7.60 5.98 -4.55
N LEU A 117 7.67 6.36 -3.27
CA LEU A 117 6.70 7.24 -2.63
C LEU A 117 6.69 8.61 -3.34
N THR A 118 7.86 9.20 -3.55
CA THR A 118 7.97 10.50 -4.25
C THR A 118 7.30 10.45 -5.63
N TRP A 119 7.60 9.41 -6.41
CA TRP A 119 7.06 9.25 -7.75
C TRP A 119 5.56 8.98 -7.75
N SER A 120 5.06 8.12 -6.85
CA SER A 120 3.62 7.82 -6.79
C SER A 120 2.81 9.04 -6.41
N ARG A 121 3.33 9.90 -5.52
CA ARG A 121 2.69 11.17 -5.18
C ARG A 121 2.73 12.16 -6.33
N ALA A 122 3.87 12.29 -7.02
CA ALA A 122 3.98 13.18 -8.17
C ALA A 122 3.00 12.77 -9.29
N ASP A 123 2.91 11.47 -9.56
CA ASP A 123 1.97 10.91 -10.55
C ASP A 123 0.51 11.17 -10.15
N LEU A 124 0.16 10.99 -8.87
CA LEU A 124 -1.16 11.31 -8.32
C LEU A 124 -1.50 12.80 -8.46
N LEU A 125 -0.62 13.69 -8.01
CA LEU A 125 -0.84 15.14 -8.04
C LEU A 125 -0.97 15.64 -9.47
N LYS A 126 -0.15 15.14 -10.40
CA LYS A 126 -0.24 15.48 -11.83
C LYS A 126 -1.59 15.09 -12.42
N MET A 127 -2.13 13.95 -12.01
CA MET A 127 -3.40 13.42 -12.52
C MET A 127 -4.61 14.24 -12.05
N VAL A 128 -4.58 14.77 -10.83
CA VAL A 128 -5.66 15.62 -10.29
C VAL A 128 -5.44 17.10 -10.55
N ALA A 129 -4.28 17.48 -11.09
CA ALA A 129 -3.97 18.87 -11.43
C ALA A 129 -4.93 19.39 -12.51
N GLY A 130 -5.54 20.55 -12.23
CA GLY A 130 -6.45 21.21 -13.17
C GLY A 130 -7.90 20.71 -13.14
N LEU A 131 -8.25 19.75 -12.28
CA LEU A 131 -9.64 19.39 -12.05
C LEU A 131 -10.34 20.54 -11.29
N GLY A 132 -11.51 20.96 -11.76
CA GLY A 132 -12.34 21.94 -11.07
C GLY A 132 -13.02 21.34 -9.84
N GLU A 133 -13.50 22.21 -8.93
CA GLU A 133 -14.16 21.80 -7.69
C GLU A 133 -15.38 20.88 -7.93
N GLU A 134 -16.13 21.11 -9.02
CA GLU A 134 -17.26 20.26 -9.40
C GLU A 134 -16.82 18.82 -9.64
N LYS A 135 -15.76 18.60 -10.43
CA LYS A 135 -15.24 17.25 -10.72
C LYS A 135 -14.63 16.61 -9.47
N LEU A 136 -13.92 17.39 -8.65
CA LEU A 136 -13.29 16.89 -7.42
C LEU A 136 -14.33 16.42 -6.39
N ASN A 137 -15.50 17.04 -6.35
CA ASN A 137 -16.56 16.77 -5.37
C ASN A 137 -17.76 15.99 -5.95
N ALA A 138 -17.70 15.57 -7.23
CA ALA A 138 -18.77 14.82 -7.86
C ALA A 138 -19.03 13.48 -7.16
N ALA A 139 -20.31 13.09 -7.12
CA ALA A 139 -20.73 11.76 -6.72
C ALA A 139 -20.76 10.83 -7.95
N TYR A 140 -20.37 9.57 -7.76
CA TYR A 140 -20.31 8.57 -8.81
C TYR A 140 -21.13 7.35 -8.41
N MET A 141 -21.90 6.80 -9.36
CA MET A 141 -22.78 5.67 -9.07
C MET A 141 -21.95 4.44 -8.66
N GLY A 142 -22.29 3.84 -7.52
CA GLY A 142 -21.58 2.68 -6.97
C GLY A 142 -20.29 3.03 -6.21
N GLU A 143 -19.93 4.31 -6.14
CA GLU A 143 -18.73 4.76 -5.43
C GLU A 143 -19.08 5.34 -4.07
N ARG A 144 -18.30 4.99 -3.05
CA ARG A 144 -18.45 5.52 -1.70
C ARG A 144 -17.99 6.97 -1.59
N TRP A 145 -16.99 7.36 -2.36
CA TRP A 145 -16.27 8.63 -2.21
C TRP A 145 -16.15 9.38 -3.54
N SER A 146 -16.12 10.72 -3.44
CA SER A 146 -15.64 11.60 -4.50
C SER A 146 -14.12 11.51 -4.63
N ILE A 147 -13.54 12.14 -5.66
CA ILE A 147 -12.07 12.24 -5.79
C ILE A 147 -11.45 12.89 -4.56
N ASN A 148 -12.03 13.98 -4.04
CA ASN A 148 -11.58 14.60 -2.79
C ASN A 148 -11.70 13.66 -1.58
N GLY A 149 -12.75 12.85 -1.52
CA GLY A 149 -12.91 11.83 -0.48
C GLY A 149 -11.78 10.78 -0.53
N ILE A 150 -11.46 10.29 -1.73
CA ILE A 150 -10.36 9.34 -1.95
C ILE A 150 -9.01 9.97 -1.58
N LEU A 151 -8.74 11.20 -2.02
CA LEU A 151 -7.51 11.94 -1.67
C LEU A 151 -7.38 12.12 -0.16
N GLY A 152 -8.49 12.46 0.53
CA GLY A 152 -8.51 12.61 1.98
C GLY A 152 -8.29 11.30 2.72
N HIS A 153 -8.84 10.19 2.22
CA HIS A 153 -8.63 8.85 2.76
C HIS A 153 -7.18 8.39 2.57
N ALA A 154 -6.67 8.43 1.33
CA ALA A 154 -5.29 8.07 1.00
C ALA A 154 -4.28 8.93 1.76
N GLY A 155 -4.54 10.23 1.89
CA GLY A 155 -3.68 11.16 2.64
C GLY A 155 -3.60 10.86 4.13
N GLY A 156 -4.56 10.15 4.72
CA GLY A 156 -4.53 9.76 6.13
C GLY A 156 -3.82 8.43 6.41
N ALA A 157 -3.61 7.59 5.39
CA ALA A 157 -3.20 6.21 5.58
C ALA A 157 -1.79 6.07 6.16
N GLU A 158 -0.83 6.82 5.65
CA GLU A 158 0.56 6.83 6.14
C GLU A 158 0.67 7.28 7.60
N TRP A 159 -0.15 8.25 8.02
CA TRP A 159 -0.25 8.65 9.42
C TRP A 159 -0.78 7.49 10.26
N TRP A 160 -1.86 6.84 9.81
CA TRP A 160 -2.46 5.71 10.52
C TRP A 160 -1.48 4.54 10.65
N TYR A 161 -0.73 4.20 9.60
CA TYR A 161 0.30 3.16 9.67
C TYR A 161 1.43 3.47 10.66
N LEU A 162 1.86 4.73 10.74
CA LEU A 162 2.86 5.14 11.75
C LEU A 162 2.29 5.14 13.16
N ASP A 163 1.00 5.44 13.33
CA ASP A 163 0.32 5.39 14.62
C ASP A 163 0.32 3.96 15.18
N ARG A 164 0.15 2.95 14.31
CA ARG A 164 0.29 1.53 14.71
C ARG A 164 1.66 1.18 15.27
N LEU A 165 2.71 1.92 14.92
CA LEU A 165 4.06 1.78 15.46
C LEU A 165 4.36 2.75 16.62
N GLY A 166 3.39 3.57 17.05
CA GLY A 166 3.60 4.63 18.04
C GLY A 166 4.55 5.73 17.55
N ARG A 167 4.61 5.96 16.23
CA ARG A 167 5.51 6.92 15.58
C ARG A 167 4.80 8.10 14.93
N ALA A 168 3.47 8.12 14.91
CA ALA A 168 2.72 9.22 14.35
C ALA A 168 2.82 10.50 15.20
N PHE A 169 2.68 11.65 14.55
CA PHE A 169 2.42 12.92 15.22
C PHE A 169 0.96 12.97 15.74
N PRO A 170 0.60 13.91 16.65
CA PRO A 170 -0.73 13.95 17.25
C PRO A 170 -1.88 13.98 16.23
N ARG A 171 -2.95 13.20 16.47
CA ARG A 171 -4.12 13.12 15.57
C ARG A 171 -4.76 14.49 15.28
N ALA A 172 -4.79 15.37 16.29
CA ALA A 172 -5.36 16.72 16.18
C ALA A 172 -4.61 17.63 15.18
N GLU A 173 -3.40 17.25 14.78
CA GLU A 173 -2.59 17.98 13.84
C GLU A 173 -2.72 17.48 12.39
N VAL A 174 -3.51 16.43 12.14
CA VAL A 174 -3.76 15.92 10.79
C VAL A 174 -4.73 16.87 10.08
N PRO A 175 -4.34 17.47 8.93
CA PRO A 175 -5.19 18.44 8.24
C PRO A 175 -6.50 17.82 7.75
N GLU A 176 -7.57 18.62 7.66
CA GLU A 176 -8.83 18.17 7.05
C GLU A 176 -8.84 18.31 5.53
N ALA A 177 -8.21 19.36 4.99
CA ALA A 177 -8.11 19.57 3.56
C ALA A 177 -7.29 18.43 2.89
N PRO A 178 -7.82 17.74 1.85
CA PRO A 178 -7.17 16.55 1.28
C PRO A 178 -5.74 16.76 0.80
N LEU A 179 -5.47 17.86 0.09
CA LEU A 179 -4.14 18.15 -0.45
C LEU A 179 -3.12 18.52 0.64
N GLU A 180 -3.53 19.33 1.62
CA GLU A 180 -2.69 19.66 2.79
C GLU A 180 -2.39 18.40 3.62
N ARG A 181 -3.38 17.52 3.78
CA ARG A 181 -3.22 16.23 4.47
C ARG A 181 -2.19 15.36 3.75
N LEU A 182 -2.33 15.19 2.43
CA LEU A 182 -1.38 14.45 1.61
C LEU A 182 0.04 14.99 1.81
N GLU A 183 0.24 16.30 1.70
CA GLU A 183 1.54 16.94 1.86
C GLU A 183 2.15 16.71 3.24
N LYS A 184 1.44 17.11 4.31
CA LYS A 184 1.96 17.02 5.68
C LYS A 184 2.26 15.58 6.09
N VAL A 185 1.32 14.67 5.83
CA VAL A 185 1.48 13.26 6.23
C VAL A 185 2.66 12.63 5.49
N ARG A 186 2.81 12.87 4.18
CA ARG A 186 3.93 12.32 3.41
C ARG A 186 5.27 12.89 3.84
N ALA A 187 5.35 14.19 4.10
CA ALA A 187 6.58 14.82 4.58
C ALA A 187 7.04 14.15 5.88
N PHE A 188 6.12 13.97 6.83
CA PHE A 188 6.42 13.31 8.10
C PHE A 188 6.77 11.82 7.92
N PHE A 189 6.07 11.10 7.04
CA PHE A 189 6.36 9.71 6.74
C PHE A 189 7.77 9.54 6.14
N ALA A 190 8.13 10.38 5.18
CA ALA A 190 9.45 10.39 4.55
C ALA A 190 10.57 10.74 5.54
N GLU A 191 10.32 11.64 6.51
CA GLU A 191 11.28 11.96 7.58
C GLU A 191 11.43 10.81 8.59
N THR A 192 10.35 10.05 8.82
CA THR A 192 10.32 8.96 9.80
C THR A 192 10.93 7.68 9.23
N LEU A 193 10.75 7.40 7.94
CA LEU A 193 11.13 6.13 7.32
C LEU A 193 12.63 5.77 7.51
N PRO A 194 13.61 6.68 7.37
CA PRO A 194 15.01 6.40 7.66
C PRO A 194 15.27 5.95 9.10
N LYS A 195 14.47 6.44 10.07
CA LYS A 195 14.59 6.09 11.49
C LYS A 195 14.11 4.66 11.78
N LEU A 196 13.51 3.98 10.80
CA LEU A 196 13.04 2.60 10.90
C LEU A 196 14.04 1.58 10.36
N GLU A 197 15.21 2.01 9.86
CA GLU A 197 16.26 1.09 9.42
C GLU A 197 16.70 0.16 10.55
N GLY A 198 16.79 -1.15 10.25
CA GLY A 198 17.27 -2.14 11.22
C GLY A 198 16.33 -2.41 12.41
N VAL A 199 15.20 -1.69 12.53
CA VAL A 199 14.24 -1.89 13.61
C VAL A 199 13.59 -3.26 13.47
N LYS A 200 13.76 -4.10 14.51
CA LYS A 200 13.24 -5.48 14.57
C LYS A 200 11.95 -5.62 15.36
N GLN A 201 11.49 -4.53 15.99
CA GLN A 201 10.30 -4.57 16.83
C GLN A 201 9.05 -4.79 15.95
N VAL A 202 8.23 -5.75 16.38
CA VAL A 202 6.88 -5.99 15.86
C VAL A 202 5.92 -5.80 17.02
N VAL A 203 4.83 -5.08 16.79
CA VAL A 203 3.82 -4.77 17.81
C VAL A 203 2.46 -5.31 17.39
N GLY A 204 1.66 -5.73 18.37
CA GLY A 204 0.25 -6.10 18.17
C GLY A 204 -0.64 -4.91 18.49
N VAL A 205 -1.50 -4.51 17.56
CA VAL A 205 -2.48 -3.43 17.75
C VAL A 205 -3.77 -3.83 17.03
N ASP A 206 -4.91 -3.76 17.73
CA ASP A 206 -6.24 -4.06 17.18
C ASP A 206 -6.32 -5.41 16.45
N GLY A 207 -5.74 -6.45 17.05
CA GLY A 207 -5.74 -7.82 16.51
C GLY A 207 -4.74 -8.07 15.38
N GLU A 208 -4.00 -7.04 14.96
CA GLU A 208 -3.01 -7.11 13.89
C GLU A 208 -1.57 -6.99 14.38
N PHE A 209 -0.66 -7.69 13.70
CA PHE A 209 0.78 -7.42 13.83
C PHE A 209 1.21 -6.29 12.88
N TRP A 210 2.10 -5.43 13.39
CA TRP A 210 2.68 -4.29 12.70
C TRP A 210 4.19 -4.28 12.82
N SER A 211 4.86 -4.20 11.67
CA SER A 211 6.31 -4.04 11.55
C SER A 211 6.62 -2.87 10.61
N PRO A 212 7.84 -2.30 10.66
CA PRO A 212 8.26 -1.31 9.66
C PRO A 212 8.09 -1.78 8.22
N ARG A 213 8.32 -3.07 7.95
CA ARG A 213 8.19 -3.64 6.61
C ARG A 213 6.74 -3.74 6.15
N LYS A 214 5.82 -4.18 7.02
CA LYS A 214 4.38 -4.15 6.71
C LYS A 214 3.90 -2.72 6.48
N VAL A 215 4.32 -1.76 7.32
CA VAL A 215 3.97 -0.33 7.15
C VAL A 215 4.38 0.17 5.77
N LEU A 216 5.62 -0.09 5.34
CA LEU A 216 6.07 0.29 4.00
C LEU A 216 5.28 -0.41 2.88
N ARG A 217 5.04 -1.73 3.01
CA ARG A 217 4.28 -2.52 2.03
C ARG A 217 2.86 -1.96 1.85
N ARG A 218 2.16 -1.68 2.95
CA ARG A 218 0.78 -1.16 2.94
C ARG A 218 0.73 0.28 2.43
N ALA A 219 1.67 1.14 2.81
CA ALA A 219 1.72 2.54 2.34
C ALA A 219 1.81 2.63 0.80
N LEU A 220 2.75 1.90 0.19
CA LEU A 220 2.94 1.93 -1.27
C LEU A 220 1.83 1.22 -2.04
N TRP A 221 1.25 0.15 -1.49
CA TRP A 221 0.07 -0.49 -2.10
C TRP A 221 -1.14 0.44 -2.06
N HIS A 222 -1.46 1.00 -0.89
CA HIS A 222 -2.68 1.77 -0.66
C HIS A 222 -2.72 3.02 -1.55
N GLU A 223 -1.64 3.79 -1.63
CA GLU A 223 -1.61 4.96 -2.54
C GLU A 223 -1.75 4.53 -4.00
N LYS A 224 -1.09 3.44 -4.43
CA LYS A 224 -1.19 2.98 -5.82
C LYS A 224 -2.57 2.43 -6.16
N ASP A 225 -3.23 1.76 -5.23
CA ASP A 225 -4.60 1.29 -5.39
C ASP A 225 -5.56 2.46 -5.57
N HIS A 226 -5.46 3.48 -4.70
CA HIS A 226 -6.29 4.69 -4.80
C HIS A 226 -5.96 5.58 -6.00
N VAL A 227 -4.72 5.55 -6.50
CA VAL A 227 -4.35 6.15 -7.80
C VAL A 227 -5.13 5.47 -8.94
N GLU A 228 -5.21 4.14 -8.96
CA GLU A 228 -6.01 3.44 -9.97
C GLU A 228 -7.52 3.65 -9.77
N HIS A 229 -7.98 3.83 -8.53
CA HIS A 229 -9.36 4.22 -8.24
C HIS A 229 -9.69 5.58 -8.86
N ILE A 230 -8.88 6.61 -8.58
CA ILE A 230 -9.06 7.95 -9.13
C ILE A 230 -9.05 7.92 -10.67
N LYS A 231 -8.15 7.15 -11.29
CA LYS A 231 -8.11 7.01 -12.76
C LYS A 231 -9.44 6.54 -13.37
N LYS A 232 -10.20 5.70 -12.67
CA LYS A 232 -11.51 5.22 -13.16
C LYS A 232 -12.59 6.29 -13.09
N LEU A 233 -12.41 7.32 -12.27
CA LEU A 233 -13.36 8.41 -12.06
C LEU A 233 -13.12 9.62 -12.97
N LEU A 234 -11.98 9.64 -13.68
CA LEU A 234 -11.62 10.68 -14.64
C LEU A 234 -12.30 10.42 -15.98
#